data_AF-W7LQ64-F1
#
_entry.id   AF-W7LQ64-F1
#
_cell.length_a   1.000
_cell.length_b   1.000
_cell.length_c   1.000
_cell.angle_alpha   90.00
_cell.angle_beta   90.00
_cell.angle_gamma   90.00
#
_symmetry.space_group_name_H-M   'P 1'
#
loop_
_entity.id
_entity.type
_entity.pdbx_description
1 polymer ?
#
loop_
_entity_poly.entity_id
_entity_poly.type
_entity_poly.pdbx_seq_one_letter_code
_entity_poly.pdbx_strand_id
1 'polypeptide(L)'
;MLLPPSGSDLRPSLLLLLSPRQLRPAPRRLLPRRRRSLLLLPLPLLWSPASTLPPLLLSPPLRLLLLLSPPLSTSLPSSPLPRLRPPSPPLRPPSRRASPRLRSLPFSREGRQASSGGSSSGSSSSGGSDTKHGEFTYYDIGQGACGEDDTGKDDSINIVALSHLMMGPLSNNNPMCGKTITIKANGKTCQAKVADKCMGCALNDIDVSRKVYEEIWGSLDSGRTEVEWWFN
;
A
#
# COMPACT_ATOMS: atom_id res chain seq x y z
N MET A 1 -13.77 -75.80 22.61
CA MET A 1 -14.23 -75.88 24.01
C MET A 1 -13.29 -74.98 24.83
N LEU A 2 -13.76 -73.80 25.26
CA LEU A 2 -13.25 -72.95 26.35
C LEU A 2 -13.71 -71.49 26.16
N LEU A 3 -14.86 -71.23 26.79
CA LEU A 3 -15.31 -70.04 27.54
C LEU A 3 -14.94 -68.58 27.13
N PRO A 4 -15.93 -67.64 27.21
CA PRO A 4 -15.79 -66.18 27.35
C PRO A 4 -15.65 -65.83 28.87
N PRO A 5 -15.97 -64.64 29.45
CA PRO A 5 -16.28 -63.27 28.98
C PRO A 5 -15.55 -62.14 29.79
N SER A 6 -15.68 -60.87 29.38
CA SER A 6 -15.69 -59.68 30.27
C SER A 6 -15.96 -58.43 29.42
N GLY A 7 -17.11 -57.77 29.56
CA GLY A 7 -17.39 -56.82 30.66
C GLY A 7 -17.11 -55.41 30.12
N SER A 8 -18.10 -54.75 29.50
CA SER A 8 -18.90 -53.67 30.12
C SER A 8 -18.04 -52.55 30.72
N ASP A 9 -18.09 -51.34 30.13
CA ASP A 9 -18.35 -50.12 30.91
C ASP A 9 -18.62 -48.89 30.03
N LEU A 10 -19.91 -48.57 29.93
CA LEU A 10 -20.50 -47.27 30.28
C LEU A 10 -19.66 -46.02 29.93
N ARG A 11 -19.97 -45.41 28.77
CA ARG A 11 -19.71 -43.99 28.54
C ARG A 11 -20.73 -43.15 29.32
N PRO A 12 -20.33 -42.29 30.27
CA PRO A 12 -21.25 -41.31 30.81
C PRO A 12 -21.46 -40.19 29.80
N SER A 13 -22.73 -39.93 29.51
CA SER A 13 -23.21 -38.72 28.87
C SER A 13 -22.78 -37.51 29.69
N LEU A 14 -21.84 -36.72 29.18
CA LEU A 14 -21.49 -35.45 29.80
C LEU A 14 -22.53 -34.41 29.39
N LEU A 15 -23.55 -34.32 30.24
CA LEU A 15 -24.60 -33.32 30.26
C LEU A 15 -24.00 -31.91 30.23
N LEU A 16 -24.55 -31.07 29.36
CA LEU A 16 -24.38 -29.63 29.37
C LEU A 16 -24.64 -29.06 30.77
N LEU A 17 -23.62 -28.41 31.35
CA LEU A 17 -23.80 -27.42 32.41
C LEU A 17 -23.29 -26.08 31.89
N LEU A 18 -24.21 -25.32 31.27
CA LEU A 18 -24.06 -23.88 31.13
C LEU A 18 -24.08 -23.27 32.53
N SER A 19 -22.93 -22.80 32.99
CA SER A 19 -22.83 -21.95 34.18
C SER A 19 -23.29 -20.52 33.84
N PRO A 20 -24.29 -19.97 34.54
CA PRO A 20 -24.56 -18.54 34.52
C PRO A 20 -23.82 -17.85 35.66
N ARG A 21 -23.60 -16.54 35.49
CA ARG A 21 -23.09 -15.55 36.47
C ARG A 21 -21.56 -15.42 36.47
N GLN A 22 -20.96 -14.24 36.35
CA GLN A 22 -21.33 -12.96 36.94
C GLN A 22 -20.85 -11.79 36.06
N LEU A 23 -21.80 -11.03 35.49
CA LEU A 23 -21.53 -9.68 35.00
C LEU A 23 -21.23 -8.79 36.21
N ARG A 24 -19.95 -8.51 36.44
CA ARG A 24 -19.53 -7.49 37.40
C ARG A 24 -19.86 -6.11 36.81
N PRO A 25 -20.65 -5.27 37.49
CA PRO A 25 -20.85 -3.90 37.04
C PRO A 25 -19.55 -3.11 37.21
N ALA A 26 -19.11 -2.45 36.14
CA ALA A 26 -17.97 -1.55 36.16
C ALA A 26 -18.21 -0.37 37.12
N PRO A 27 -17.20 0.08 37.88
CA PRO A 27 -17.34 1.27 38.71
C PRO A 27 -17.51 2.49 37.81
N ARG A 28 -18.68 3.15 37.93
CA ARG A 28 -18.93 4.47 37.35
C ARG A 28 -17.95 5.47 37.94
N ARG A 29 -16.90 5.83 37.18
CA ARG A 29 -16.04 6.97 37.49
C ARG A 29 -16.90 8.24 37.40
N LEU A 30 -17.29 8.76 38.56
CA LEU A 30 -17.85 10.10 38.71
C LEU A 30 -16.77 11.09 38.29
N LEU A 31 -16.96 11.76 37.15
CA LEU A 31 -16.18 12.93 36.75
C LEU A 31 -16.66 14.14 37.56
N PRO A 32 -15.88 14.71 38.49
CA PRO A 32 -16.21 16.01 39.05
C PRO A 32 -16.06 17.10 37.97
N ARG A 33 -17.18 17.80 37.75
CA ARG A 33 -17.37 19.02 36.96
C ARG A 33 -16.09 19.87 36.84
N ARG A 34 -15.60 20.03 35.60
CA ARG A 34 -14.76 21.19 35.25
C ARG A 34 -15.56 22.46 35.55
N ARG A 35 -15.19 23.17 36.62
CA ARG A 35 -15.62 24.55 36.83
C ARG A 35 -15.21 25.33 35.58
N ARG A 36 -16.20 25.86 34.85
CA ARG A 36 -15.98 26.92 33.86
C ARG A 36 -15.47 28.13 34.63
N SER A 37 -14.14 28.26 34.69
CA SER A 37 -13.52 29.50 35.13
C SER A 37 -13.78 30.52 34.02
N LEU A 38 -14.72 31.42 34.26
CA LEU A 38 -14.92 32.65 33.48
C LEU A 38 -13.71 33.55 33.74
N LEU A 39 -12.58 33.21 33.13
CA LEU A 39 -11.47 34.14 32.97
C LEU A 39 -11.87 35.13 31.90
N LEU A 40 -12.33 36.29 32.37
CA LEU A 40 -12.33 37.55 31.63
C LEU A 40 -10.89 37.83 31.17
N LEU A 41 -10.54 37.34 29.98
CA LEU A 41 -9.36 37.80 29.25
C LEU A 41 -9.71 39.16 28.63
N PRO A 42 -8.93 40.22 28.92
CA PRO A 42 -9.10 41.49 28.24
C PRO A 42 -8.80 41.32 26.75
N LEU A 43 -9.67 41.87 25.92
CA LEU A 43 -9.55 41.98 24.46
C LEU A 43 -8.11 42.32 24.06
N PRO A 44 -7.48 41.59 23.13
CA PRO A 44 -6.31 42.12 22.47
C PRO A 44 -6.76 43.33 21.65
N LEU A 45 -6.20 44.49 22.00
CA LEU A 45 -6.27 45.71 21.22
C LEU A 45 -5.87 45.38 19.77
N LEU A 46 -6.82 45.64 18.87
CA LEU A 46 -6.71 45.48 17.44
C LEU A 46 -5.64 46.45 16.92
N TRP A 47 -4.37 46.05 16.97
CA TRP A 47 -3.31 46.71 16.22
C TRP A 47 -3.46 46.27 14.77
N SER A 48 -4.14 47.11 13.98
CA SER A 48 -4.12 47.04 12.53
C SER A 48 -2.71 47.36 12.02
N PRO A 49 -2.01 46.46 11.30
CA PRO A 49 -0.91 46.90 10.47
C PRO A 49 -1.53 47.71 9.32
N ALA A 50 -1.07 48.96 9.17
CA ALA A 50 -1.41 49.80 8.03
C ALA A 50 -1.18 49.00 6.74
N SER A 51 -2.26 48.78 5.98
CA SER A 51 -2.20 48.26 4.63
C SER A 51 -1.54 49.31 3.74
N THR A 52 -0.21 49.19 3.61
CA THR A 52 0.54 49.91 2.58
C THR A 52 0.26 49.22 1.26
N LEU A 53 -0.72 49.73 0.52
CA LEU A 53 -0.95 49.39 -0.87
C LEU A 53 0.34 49.67 -1.68
N PRO A 54 0.79 48.76 -2.57
CA PRO A 54 1.81 49.10 -3.55
C PRO A 54 1.24 50.10 -4.56
N PRO A 55 2.02 51.09 -5.03
CA PRO A 55 1.58 51.96 -6.11
C PRO A 55 1.45 51.13 -7.40
N LEU A 56 0.27 51.21 -8.00
CA LEU A 56 0.02 50.71 -9.36
C LEU A 56 0.95 51.45 -10.32
N LEU A 57 1.96 50.74 -10.83
CA LEU A 57 2.77 51.19 -11.95
C LEU A 57 1.92 51.15 -13.23
N LEU A 58 1.34 52.31 -13.49
CA LEU A 58 1.02 52.94 -14.75
C LEU A 58 1.61 52.21 -15.99
N SER A 59 0.74 51.46 -16.68
CA SER A 59 1.01 50.98 -18.04
C SER A 59 0.93 52.16 -19.03
N PRO A 60 1.90 52.34 -19.95
CA PRO A 60 1.77 53.33 -21.02
C PRO A 60 0.77 52.87 -22.09
N PRO A 61 0.18 53.82 -22.86
CA PRO A 61 -0.96 53.55 -23.72
C PRO A 61 -0.55 52.81 -24.99
N LEU A 62 -1.50 52.01 -25.51
CA LEU A 62 -1.50 51.49 -26.87
C LEU A 62 -1.09 52.60 -27.86
N ARG A 63 0.12 52.50 -28.42
CA ARG A 63 0.41 53.10 -29.72
C ARG A 63 0.01 52.12 -30.81
N LEU A 64 -1.20 52.37 -31.29
CA LEU A 64 -1.71 51.97 -32.59
C LEU A 64 -0.73 52.48 -33.67
N LEU A 65 0.11 51.59 -34.19
CA LEU A 65 0.84 51.77 -35.44
C LEU A 65 0.49 50.58 -36.33
N LEU A 66 -0.61 50.74 -37.09
CA LEU A 66 -0.79 50.04 -38.34
C LEU A 66 0.40 50.38 -39.24
N LEU A 67 1.30 49.42 -39.47
CA LEU A 67 2.06 49.35 -40.71
C LEU A 67 2.06 47.91 -41.23
N LEU A 68 1.15 47.76 -42.19
CA LEU A 68 1.07 46.77 -43.24
C LEU A 68 2.45 46.24 -43.66
N SER A 69 2.77 45.00 -43.29
CA SER A 69 3.85 44.22 -43.90
C SER A 69 3.24 42.93 -44.44
N PRO A 70 3.41 42.61 -45.73
CA PRO A 70 2.90 41.35 -46.28
C PRO A 70 3.62 40.17 -45.62
N PRO A 71 2.96 39.02 -45.39
CA PRO A 71 3.69 37.82 -45.01
C PRO A 71 4.54 37.41 -46.20
N LEU A 72 5.85 37.55 -46.05
CA LEU A 72 6.79 36.85 -46.91
C LEU A 72 6.53 35.37 -46.69
N SER A 73 6.05 34.68 -47.73
CA SER A 73 5.89 33.24 -47.77
C SER A 73 7.25 32.56 -47.60
N THR A 74 7.68 32.39 -46.35
CA THR A 74 8.76 31.47 -46.00
C THR A 74 8.18 30.06 -46.10
N SER A 75 8.36 29.45 -47.27
CA SER A 75 8.19 28.02 -47.46
C SER A 75 9.06 27.29 -46.44
N LEU A 76 8.43 26.68 -45.44
CA LEU A 76 9.11 25.73 -44.56
C LEU A 76 9.71 24.60 -45.41
N PRO A 77 10.97 24.19 -45.16
CA PRO A 77 11.46 22.95 -45.69
C PRO A 77 10.64 21.82 -45.07
N SER A 78 9.96 21.04 -45.92
CA SER A 78 9.33 19.79 -45.54
C SER A 78 10.40 18.86 -44.98
N SER A 79 10.54 18.82 -43.66
CA SER A 79 11.30 17.76 -42.99
C SER A 79 10.71 16.42 -43.42
N PRO A 80 11.52 15.48 -43.93
CA PRO A 80 11.02 14.16 -44.28
C PRO A 80 10.53 13.48 -43.01
N LEU A 81 9.26 13.06 -43.02
CA LEU A 81 8.69 12.19 -42.00
C LEU A 81 9.63 11.01 -41.76
N PRO A 82 9.95 10.66 -40.50
CA PRO A 82 10.71 9.44 -40.24
C PRO A 82 9.91 8.27 -40.82
N ARG A 83 10.53 7.58 -41.79
CA ARG A 83 9.95 6.42 -42.46
C ARG A 83 9.69 5.38 -41.38
N LEU A 84 8.42 5.20 -41.00
CA LEU A 84 8.00 4.14 -40.09
C LEU A 84 8.54 2.82 -40.66
N ARG A 85 9.45 2.19 -39.91
CA ARG A 85 9.94 0.85 -40.25
C ARG A 85 8.72 -0.06 -40.28
N PRO A 86 8.53 -0.88 -41.32
CA PRO A 86 7.46 -1.86 -41.33
C PRO A 86 7.60 -2.75 -40.08
N PRO A 87 6.47 -3.11 -39.42
CA PRO A 87 6.51 -3.95 -38.24
C PRO A 87 7.20 -5.28 -38.57
N SER A 88 8.11 -5.69 -37.70
CA SER A 88 8.77 -7.00 -37.77
C SER A 88 7.70 -8.10 -37.89
N PRO A 89 7.89 -9.11 -38.75
CA PRO A 89 6.96 -10.23 -38.80
C PRO A 89 6.88 -10.92 -37.43
N PRO A 90 5.70 -11.42 -37.02
CA PRO A 90 5.55 -12.09 -35.74
C PRO A 90 6.50 -13.29 -35.67
N LEU A 91 7.27 -13.37 -34.58
CA LEU A 91 8.12 -14.52 -34.30
C LEU A 91 7.24 -15.77 -34.28
N ARG A 92 7.56 -16.73 -35.14
CA ARG A 92 6.93 -18.04 -35.15
C ARG A 92 7.09 -18.69 -33.77
N PRO A 93 6.04 -19.32 -33.22
CA PRO A 93 6.18 -20.11 -32.01
C PRO A 93 7.16 -21.27 -32.24
N PRO A 94 7.97 -21.65 -31.23
CA PRO A 94 8.86 -22.78 -31.35
C PRO A 94 8.05 -24.05 -31.64
N SER A 95 8.44 -24.73 -32.71
CA SER A 95 7.93 -26.05 -33.09
C SER A 95 8.08 -26.99 -31.89
N ARG A 96 6.96 -27.36 -31.27
CA ARG A 96 6.91 -28.45 -30.29
C ARG A 96 7.31 -29.73 -31.02
N ARG A 97 8.59 -30.06 -30.93
CA ARG A 97 9.10 -31.39 -31.28
C ARG A 97 8.40 -32.38 -30.36
N ALA A 98 7.61 -33.27 -30.96
CA ALA A 98 7.01 -34.40 -30.29
C ALA A 98 8.13 -35.28 -29.72
N SER A 99 8.24 -35.33 -28.39
CA SER A 99 9.05 -36.34 -27.71
C SER A 99 8.28 -37.67 -27.67
N PRO A 100 8.91 -38.79 -28.00
CA PRO A 100 8.24 -40.08 -28.09
C PRO A 100 7.82 -40.58 -26.70
N ARG A 101 6.59 -41.09 -26.60
CA ARG A 101 6.12 -41.88 -25.46
C ARG A 101 6.97 -43.15 -25.36
N LEU A 102 7.74 -43.28 -24.29
CA LEU A 102 8.32 -44.55 -23.85
C LEU A 102 7.51 -45.10 -22.68
N ARG A 103 6.69 -46.10 -23.04
CA ARG A 103 6.52 -47.41 -22.41
C ARG A 103 6.79 -47.50 -20.89
N SER A 104 5.71 -47.73 -20.17
CA SER A 104 5.60 -48.15 -18.78
C SER A 104 6.36 -49.45 -18.45
N LEU A 105 7.06 -49.45 -17.30
CA LEU A 105 7.45 -50.65 -16.56
C LEU A 105 6.89 -50.56 -15.14
N PRO A 106 6.43 -51.68 -14.53
CA PRO A 106 5.97 -51.71 -13.15
C PRO A 106 7.15 -52.00 -12.22
N PHE A 107 7.29 -51.25 -11.13
CA PHE A 107 8.14 -51.67 -10.01
C PHE A 107 7.45 -51.40 -8.66
N SER A 108 7.50 -52.43 -7.83
CA SER A 108 6.73 -52.62 -6.60
C SER A 108 7.29 -51.84 -5.40
N ARG A 109 6.35 -51.45 -4.53
CA ARG A 109 6.34 -51.45 -3.04
C ARG A 109 7.68 -51.43 -2.30
N GLU A 110 7.85 -50.47 -1.38
CA GLU A 110 7.75 -50.66 0.08
C GLU A 110 8.07 -49.32 0.79
N GLY A 111 7.44 -49.08 1.93
CA GLY A 111 7.24 -47.75 2.52
C GLY A 111 8.42 -47.09 3.23
N ARG A 112 8.14 -45.87 3.74
CA ARG A 112 8.67 -45.30 4.99
C ARG A 112 7.94 -43.99 5.34
N GLN A 113 7.29 -44.03 6.50
CA GLN A 113 7.07 -42.94 7.47
C GLN A 113 6.51 -41.60 6.98
N ALA A 114 5.21 -41.43 7.17
CA ALA A 114 4.61 -40.14 7.44
C ALA A 114 5.06 -39.66 8.83
N SER A 115 6.13 -38.86 8.87
CA SER A 115 6.47 -38.06 10.05
C SER A 115 5.70 -36.75 9.99
N SER A 116 4.81 -36.63 10.96
CA SER A 116 4.25 -35.39 11.49
C SER A 116 5.31 -34.29 11.62
N GLY A 117 5.19 -33.26 10.80
CA GLY A 117 5.66 -31.90 11.11
C GLY A 117 4.43 -31.02 10.96
N GLY A 118 3.62 -30.87 11.99
CA GLY A 118 3.94 -29.88 13.00
C GLY A 118 3.75 -28.51 12.36
N SER A 119 2.51 -28.17 12.01
CA SER A 119 2.11 -26.80 11.72
C SER A 119 2.45 -25.99 12.95
N SER A 120 3.62 -25.35 12.95
CA SER A 120 3.93 -24.29 13.88
C SER A 120 3.03 -23.13 13.50
N SER A 121 1.78 -23.17 14.00
CA SER A 121 1.04 -21.99 14.38
C SER A 121 1.91 -21.26 15.41
N GLY A 122 2.86 -20.49 14.88
CA GLY A 122 3.58 -19.48 15.62
C GLY A 122 2.56 -18.43 16.00
N SER A 123 1.93 -18.63 17.16
CA SER A 123 1.24 -17.58 17.90
C SER A 123 2.30 -16.57 18.31
N SER A 124 2.69 -15.68 17.41
CA SER A 124 3.43 -14.48 17.77
C SER A 124 2.45 -13.54 18.46
N SER A 125 2.58 -13.52 19.78
CA SER A 125 2.07 -12.55 20.74
C SER A 125 1.39 -11.33 20.12
N SER A 126 0.07 -11.29 20.30
CA SER A 126 -0.82 -10.17 20.04
C SER A 126 -0.43 -8.95 20.87
N GLY A 127 0.45 -8.11 20.32
CA GLY A 127 0.40 -6.67 20.54
C GLY A 127 -0.40 -6.11 19.37
N GLY A 128 -1.69 -5.84 19.57
CA GLY A 128 -2.62 -5.45 18.51
C GLY A 128 -2.27 -4.10 17.89
N SER A 129 -1.31 -4.09 16.97
CA SER A 129 -1.32 -3.22 15.81
C SER A 129 -2.33 -3.83 14.84
N ASP A 130 -3.19 -3.00 14.26
CA ASP A 130 -4.19 -3.45 13.29
C ASP A 130 -3.51 -3.87 11.98
N THR A 131 -2.95 -5.08 11.95
CA THR A 131 -2.30 -5.67 10.77
C THR A 131 -3.25 -5.65 9.57
N LYS A 132 -2.75 -5.18 8.44
CA LYS A 132 -3.45 -5.12 7.15
C LYS A 132 -2.87 -6.15 6.20
N HIS A 133 -3.75 -6.74 5.40
CA HIS A 133 -3.41 -7.66 4.32
C HIS A 133 -3.95 -7.11 3.01
N GLY A 134 -3.13 -7.13 1.97
CA GLY A 134 -3.46 -6.63 0.64
C GLY A 134 -2.40 -7.00 -0.37
N GLU A 135 -2.40 -6.29 -1.49
CA GLU A 135 -1.40 -6.44 -2.55
C GLU A 135 -0.27 -5.41 -2.42
N PHE A 136 0.89 -5.78 -2.95
CA PHE A 136 2.15 -5.07 -2.91
C PHE A 136 2.67 -4.87 -4.31
N THR A 137 2.75 -3.62 -4.75
CA THR A 137 3.31 -3.21 -6.03
C THR A 137 4.40 -2.15 -5.84
N TYR A 138 4.95 -1.67 -6.95
CA TYR A 138 5.89 -0.56 -6.94
C TYR A 138 5.54 0.50 -8.00
N TYR A 139 6.04 1.71 -7.78
CA TYR A 139 5.86 2.84 -8.69
C TYR A 139 7.13 3.68 -8.83
N ASP A 140 7.17 4.49 -9.89
CA ASP A 140 8.18 5.52 -10.08
C ASP A 140 7.74 6.80 -9.34
N ILE A 141 8.62 7.30 -8.50
CA ILE A 141 8.38 8.40 -7.57
C ILE A 141 8.38 9.73 -8.34
N GLY A 142 7.36 10.54 -8.05
CA GLY A 142 7.29 11.93 -8.47
C GLY A 142 6.90 12.85 -7.31
N GLN A 143 6.12 13.88 -7.63
CA GLN A 143 5.45 14.72 -6.64
C GLN A 143 4.39 13.91 -5.89
N GLY A 144 4.65 13.59 -4.62
CA GLY A 144 3.72 12.85 -3.78
C GLY A 144 2.56 13.70 -3.27
N ALA A 145 1.42 13.05 -2.98
CA ALA A 145 0.23 13.66 -2.39
C ALA A 145 0.50 14.26 -0.99
N CYS A 146 1.60 13.89 -0.32
CA CYS A 146 2.01 14.51 0.93
C CYS A 146 2.70 15.86 0.77
N GLY A 147 2.97 16.31 -0.46
CA GLY A 147 3.52 17.63 -0.77
C GLY A 147 5.04 17.64 -1.00
N GLU A 148 5.72 16.54 -0.78
CA GLU A 148 7.15 16.39 -1.07
C GLU A 148 7.38 15.95 -2.52
N ASP A 149 8.40 16.52 -3.16
CA ASP A 149 8.90 16.07 -4.46
C ASP A 149 10.16 15.23 -4.26
N ASP A 150 10.02 13.93 -4.50
CA ASP A 150 11.08 12.94 -4.40
C ASP A 150 11.44 12.35 -5.78
N THR A 151 11.14 13.07 -6.87
CA THR A 151 11.43 12.64 -8.24
C THR A 151 12.87 12.15 -8.40
N GLY A 152 13.02 10.98 -9.05
CA GLY A 152 14.32 10.37 -9.35
C GLY A 152 14.97 9.63 -8.18
N LYS A 153 14.26 9.46 -7.06
CA LYS A 153 14.76 8.73 -5.89
C LYS A 153 14.24 7.29 -5.77
N ASP A 154 13.60 6.76 -6.82
CA ASP A 154 12.92 5.45 -6.87
C ASP A 154 13.70 4.30 -6.21
N ASP A 155 15.01 4.28 -6.46
CA ASP A 155 15.94 3.22 -6.04
C ASP A 155 16.75 3.57 -4.78
N SER A 156 16.48 4.73 -4.16
CA SER A 156 17.32 5.28 -3.09
C SER A 156 16.58 5.53 -1.77
N ILE A 157 15.26 5.73 -1.80
CA ILE A 157 14.46 6.02 -0.61
C ILE A 157 13.38 4.97 -0.36
N ASN A 158 13.01 4.80 0.91
CA ASN A 158 11.97 3.86 1.33
C ASN A 158 10.68 4.62 1.61
N ILE A 159 9.83 4.72 0.59
CA ILE A 159 8.53 5.38 0.71
C ILE A 159 7.41 4.46 0.24
N VAL A 160 6.20 4.77 0.69
CA VAL A 160 4.98 4.06 0.33
C VAL A 160 3.86 5.03 0.03
N ALA A 161 3.08 4.69 -0.99
CA ALA A 161 1.79 5.26 -1.28
C ALA A 161 0.69 4.39 -0.66
N LEU A 162 -0.17 4.99 0.16
CA LEU A 162 -1.33 4.29 0.73
C LEU A 162 -2.56 4.47 -0.17
N SER A 163 -3.50 3.53 -0.09
CA SER A 163 -4.76 3.65 -0.83
C SER A 163 -5.48 4.97 -0.58
N HIS A 164 -5.99 5.55 -1.66
CA HIS A 164 -6.85 6.73 -1.59
C HIS A 164 -8.12 6.51 -0.75
N LEU A 165 -8.58 5.26 -0.62
CA LEU A 165 -9.72 4.91 0.24
C LEU A 165 -9.38 5.07 1.72
N MET A 166 -8.13 4.82 2.09
CA MET A 166 -7.63 5.02 3.45
C MET A 166 -7.31 6.49 3.72
N MET A 167 -6.63 7.15 2.78
CA MET A 167 -6.22 8.55 2.93
C MET A 167 -7.36 9.55 2.76
N GLY A 168 -8.42 9.16 2.05
CA GLY A 168 -9.56 10.02 1.79
C GLY A 168 -9.21 11.21 0.87
N PRO A 169 -9.99 12.31 0.95
CA PRO A 169 -9.89 13.41 0.00
C PRO A 169 -8.65 14.29 0.23
N LEU A 170 -8.09 14.30 1.44
CA LEU A 170 -6.94 15.15 1.77
C LEU A 170 -5.67 14.65 1.07
N SER A 171 -4.87 15.60 0.60
CA SER A 171 -3.52 15.37 0.05
C SER A 171 -2.50 15.98 1.01
N ASN A 172 -2.01 17.20 0.76
CA ASN A 172 -1.06 17.86 1.64
C ASN A 172 -1.63 17.98 3.07
N ASN A 173 -0.77 17.79 4.08
CA ASN A 173 -1.14 17.74 5.49
C ASN A 173 -2.12 16.62 5.86
N ASN A 174 -2.25 15.57 5.05
CA ASN A 174 -3.00 14.37 5.46
C ASN A 174 -2.36 13.81 6.74
N PRO A 175 -3.15 13.44 7.77
CA PRO A 175 -2.63 12.95 9.04
C PRO A 175 -1.78 11.69 8.93
N MET A 176 -1.86 10.95 7.81
CA MET A 176 -1.01 9.79 7.57
C MET A 176 0.33 10.12 6.92
N CYS A 177 0.49 11.31 6.34
CA CYS A 177 1.76 11.73 5.75
C CYS A 177 2.88 11.76 6.81
N GLY A 178 4.05 11.25 6.44
CA GLY A 178 5.21 11.19 7.32
C GLY A 178 5.14 10.09 8.39
N LYS A 179 4.02 9.37 8.54
CA LYS A 179 4.00 8.15 9.35
C LYS A 179 4.85 7.07 8.70
N THR A 180 5.30 6.11 9.51
CA THR A 180 6.01 4.93 9.01
C THR A 180 5.16 3.68 9.18
N ILE A 181 5.34 2.75 8.26
CA ILE A 181 4.76 1.42 8.33
C ILE A 181 5.88 0.39 8.30
N THR A 182 5.63 -0.77 8.91
CA THR A 182 6.44 -1.96 8.68
C THR A 182 5.71 -2.86 7.69
N ILE A 183 6.43 -3.28 6.66
CA ILE A 183 5.97 -4.11 5.55
C ILE A 183 6.63 -5.46 5.69
N LYS A 184 5.85 -6.53 5.54
CA LYS A 184 6.31 -7.91 5.59
C LYS A 184 5.76 -8.69 4.40
N ALA A 185 6.68 -9.14 3.56
CA ALA A 185 6.39 -9.98 2.40
C ALA A 185 7.62 -10.84 2.10
N ASN A 186 7.43 -11.97 1.41
CA ASN A 186 8.53 -12.87 1.03
C ASN A 186 9.46 -13.28 2.20
N GLY A 187 8.92 -13.41 3.41
CA GLY A 187 9.71 -13.71 4.63
C GLY A 187 10.67 -12.60 5.09
N LYS A 188 10.66 -11.43 4.44
CA LYS A 188 11.45 -10.25 4.79
C LYS A 188 10.58 -9.13 5.35
N THR A 189 11.23 -8.18 6.01
CA THR A 189 10.58 -6.98 6.53
C THR A 189 11.34 -5.72 6.14
N CYS A 190 10.61 -4.67 5.76
CA CYS A 190 11.17 -3.35 5.46
C CYS A 190 10.27 -2.27 6.07
N GLN A 191 10.86 -1.13 6.48
CA GLN A 191 10.10 0.04 6.92
C GLN A 191 10.08 1.09 5.81
N ALA A 192 8.93 1.73 5.62
CA ALA A 192 8.75 2.79 4.64
C ALA A 192 7.96 3.96 5.24
N LYS A 193 8.25 5.17 4.75
CA LYS A 193 7.53 6.40 5.11
C LYS A 193 6.36 6.62 4.16
N VAL A 194 5.18 6.92 4.70
CA VAL A 194 4.02 7.32 3.90
C VAL A 194 4.31 8.69 3.28
N ALA A 195 4.40 8.73 1.95
CA ALA A 195 4.75 9.93 1.19
C ALA A 195 3.76 10.25 0.07
N ASP A 196 2.88 9.31 -0.28
CA ASP A 196 1.97 9.48 -1.40
C ASP A 196 0.63 8.75 -1.20
N LYS A 197 -0.30 8.97 -2.13
CA LYS A 197 -1.64 8.40 -2.19
C LYS A 197 -1.82 7.66 -3.51
N CYS A 198 -2.02 6.35 -3.43
CA CYS A 198 -2.28 5.50 -4.59
C CYS A 198 -3.76 5.55 -4.97
N MET A 199 -4.06 6.15 -6.13
CA MET A 199 -5.44 6.30 -6.64
C MET A 199 -6.02 5.02 -7.25
N GLY A 200 -5.19 4.02 -7.55
CA GLY A 200 -5.62 2.72 -8.10
C GLY A 200 -5.64 1.57 -7.10
N CYS A 201 -5.20 1.79 -5.86
CA CYS A 201 -5.02 0.75 -4.85
C CYS A 201 -6.33 0.45 -4.11
N ALA A 202 -6.66 -0.85 -3.94
CA ALA A 202 -7.70 -1.27 -3.00
C ALA A 202 -7.34 -0.86 -1.56
N LEU A 203 -8.30 -0.92 -0.64
CA LEU A 203 -8.18 -0.28 0.69
C LEU A 203 -6.87 -0.61 1.45
N ASN A 204 -6.41 -1.86 1.36
CA ASN A 204 -5.21 -2.33 2.06
C ASN A 204 -4.01 -2.57 1.12
N ASP A 205 -4.17 -2.31 -0.18
CA ASP A 205 -3.06 -2.40 -1.13
C ASP A 205 -2.11 -1.23 -0.90
N ILE A 206 -0.82 -1.51 -1.06
CA ILE A 206 0.24 -0.50 -0.95
C ILE A 206 1.10 -0.52 -2.21
N ASP A 207 1.53 0.67 -2.61
CA ASP A 207 2.44 0.86 -3.74
C ASP A 207 3.73 1.48 -3.21
N VAL A 208 4.86 0.79 -3.34
CA VAL A 208 6.12 1.22 -2.71
C VAL A 208 7.13 1.73 -3.71
N SER A 209 8.18 2.39 -3.23
CA SER A 209 9.34 2.68 -4.06
C SER A 209 9.99 1.40 -4.59
N ARG A 210 10.59 1.46 -5.78
CA ARG A 210 11.35 0.34 -6.39
C ARG A 210 12.37 -0.25 -5.42
N LYS A 211 13.06 0.60 -4.65
CA LYS A 211 13.96 0.18 -3.57
C LYS A 211 13.33 -0.77 -2.55
N VAL A 212 12.16 -0.45 -2.00
CA VAL A 212 11.49 -1.29 -0.98
C VAL A 212 11.08 -2.62 -1.59
N TYR A 213 10.58 -2.60 -2.83
CA TYR A 213 10.20 -3.82 -3.54
C TYR A 213 11.41 -4.73 -3.79
N GLU A 214 12.54 -4.17 -4.25
CA GLU A 214 13.79 -4.90 -4.46
C GLU A 214 14.41 -5.40 -3.17
N GLU A 215 14.34 -4.67 -2.05
CA GLU A 215 14.81 -5.16 -0.75
C GLU A 215 14.06 -6.44 -0.33
N ILE A 216 12.75 -6.51 -0.61
CA ILE A 216 11.88 -7.64 -0.29
C ILE A 216 12.06 -8.81 -1.29
N TRP A 217 11.96 -8.55 -2.60
CA TRP A 217 11.91 -9.59 -3.63
C TRP A 217 13.23 -9.82 -4.37
N GLY A 218 14.17 -8.87 -4.32
CA GLY A 218 15.44 -8.92 -5.06
C GLY A 218 15.31 -8.58 -6.55
N SER A 219 14.10 -8.34 -7.05
CA SER A 219 13.80 -7.91 -8.41
C SER A 219 12.38 -7.34 -8.47
N LEU A 220 12.06 -6.65 -9.58
CA LEU A 220 10.73 -6.10 -9.84
C LEU A 220 9.83 -7.04 -10.65
N ASP A 221 10.35 -8.20 -11.10
CA ASP A 221 9.72 -9.08 -12.10
C ASP A 221 8.36 -9.64 -11.66
N SER A 222 8.15 -9.81 -10.35
CA SER A 222 6.87 -10.29 -9.83
C SER A 222 5.74 -9.28 -10.01
N GLY A 223 6.03 -7.98 -10.08
CA GLY A 223 5.07 -6.90 -10.33
C GLY A 223 4.10 -6.64 -9.17
N ARG A 224 3.31 -7.65 -8.80
CA ARG A 224 2.27 -7.60 -7.78
C ARG A 224 2.26 -8.89 -6.96
N THR A 225 2.28 -8.76 -5.64
CA THR A 225 2.37 -9.90 -4.70
C THR A 225 1.59 -9.63 -3.42
N GLU A 226 1.29 -10.65 -2.63
CA GLU A 226 0.64 -10.49 -1.32
C GLU A 226 1.56 -9.85 -0.28
N VAL A 227 0.98 -9.09 0.67
CA VAL A 227 1.72 -8.44 1.77
C VAL A 227 0.93 -8.34 3.06
N GLU A 228 1.68 -8.32 4.16
CA GLU A 228 1.24 -7.98 5.51
C GLU A 228 1.91 -6.67 5.94
N TRP A 229 1.17 -5.70 6.48
CA TRP A 229 1.77 -4.46 6.97
C TRP A 229 1.01 -3.83 8.14
N TRP A 230 1.67 -2.98 8.91
CA TRP A 230 1.07 -2.24 10.02
C TRP A 230 1.75 -0.88 10.22
N PHE A 231 1.01 0.08 10.80
CA PHE A 231 1.57 1.35 11.25
C PHE A 231 2.45 1.15 12.48
N ASN A 232 3.58 1.86 12.53
CA ASN A 232 4.49 1.89 13.68
C ASN A 232 4.06 2.88 14.78
#